data_AF-A0A5C9B3M9-F1
#
_entry.id   AF-A0A5C9B3M9-F1
#
_cell.length_a   1.000
_cell.length_b   1.000
_cell.length_c   1.000
_cell.angle_alpha   90.00
_cell.angle_beta   90.00
_cell.angle_gamma   90.00
#
_symmetry.space_group_name_H-M   'P 1'
#
loop_
_entity.id
_entity.type
_entity.pdbx_description
1 polymer ?
#
loop_
_entity_poly.entity_id
_entity_poly.type
_entity_poly.pdbx_seq_one_letter_code
_entity_poly.pdbx_strand_id
1 'polypeptide(L)'
;MFAEVDVVNLSALTPAAVPPRPSLWPARMDILQSATGLFLGLFMWLHMFFVASILLGHDAFWTVARFFEGYFFFGRSLPWLVSLFVAAIAAMLIVHAWLALRKFPAQWKQHAAFWRHMGRLRHGDTTLWLVQVLTGFAMFFLAPVHLYLMLAHPELIGPYESADRVWSGRMWPLYLILLFLVELHAGVGLYRLAVKWVAFGDPRRSLRILGRLKWAFTVFFLVLGLLSLAAYVKLGIEHADRVGEPYIPAWIKTAP
;
A
#
# COMPACT_ATOMS: atom_id res chain seq x y z
N MET A 1 -81.24 -14.86 24.00
CA MET A 1 -80.43 -13.88 23.26
C MET A 1 -79.39 -13.36 24.23
N PHE A 2 -78.24 -14.05 24.32
CA PHE A 2 -77.14 -13.66 25.21
C PHE A 2 -76.18 -12.79 24.38
N ALA A 3 -75.92 -11.57 24.85
CA ALA A 3 -74.95 -10.67 24.25
C ALA A 3 -73.54 -11.12 24.65
N GLU A 4 -72.73 -11.45 23.66
CA GLU A 4 -71.31 -11.79 23.81
C GLU A 4 -70.55 -10.50 24.12
N VAL A 5 -69.87 -10.47 25.27
CA VAL A 5 -69.02 -9.34 25.67
C VAL A 5 -67.70 -9.48 24.94
N ASP A 6 -67.39 -8.53 24.05
CA ASP A 6 -66.11 -8.44 23.36
C ASP A 6 -64.98 -8.30 24.39
N VAL A 7 -64.21 -9.37 24.55
CA VAL A 7 -62.96 -9.36 25.32
C VAL A 7 -61.96 -8.51 24.55
N VAL A 8 -61.73 -7.29 25.02
CA VAL A 8 -60.69 -6.40 24.51
C VAL A 8 -59.36 -7.15 24.50
N ASN A 9 -58.77 -7.30 23.31
CA ASN A 9 -57.50 -7.97 23.11
C ASN A 9 -56.35 -7.15 23.72
N LEU A 10 -56.07 -7.38 25.00
CA LEU A 10 -55.02 -6.71 25.80
C LEU A 10 -53.59 -6.98 25.30
N SER A 11 -53.39 -7.86 24.30
CA SER A 11 -52.06 -8.13 23.72
C SER A 11 -51.47 -6.93 22.96
N ALA A 12 -52.30 -5.95 22.58
CA ALA A 12 -51.88 -4.72 21.92
C ALA A 12 -51.23 -3.68 22.87
N LEU A 13 -51.18 -3.94 24.19
CA LEU A 13 -50.60 -3.02 25.19
C LEU A 13 -49.15 -3.35 25.58
N THR A 14 -48.45 -4.18 24.80
CA THR A 14 -47.00 -4.31 24.98
C THR A 14 -46.33 -3.02 24.48
N PRO A 15 -45.63 -2.25 25.34
CA PRO A 15 -44.87 -1.11 24.86
C PRO A 15 -43.89 -1.63 23.80
N ALA A 16 -43.92 -1.02 22.60
CA ALA A 16 -43.03 -1.38 21.51
C ALA A 16 -41.60 -1.47 22.05
N ALA A 17 -41.02 -2.67 22.00
CA ALA A 17 -39.67 -2.90 22.50
C ALA A 17 -38.73 -1.88 21.85
N VAL A 18 -37.96 -1.14 22.66
CA VAL A 18 -36.96 -0.19 22.16
C VAL A 18 -36.05 -0.95 21.19
N PRO A 19 -35.94 -0.52 19.92
CA PRO A 19 -35.12 -1.24 18.96
C PRO A 19 -33.68 -1.30 19.49
N PRO A 20 -33.01 -2.46 19.41
CA PRO A 20 -31.66 -2.62 19.92
C PRO A 20 -30.75 -1.59 19.25
N ARG A 21 -29.84 -0.98 20.03
CA ARG A 21 -28.89 -0.01 19.48
C ARG A 21 -28.07 -0.65 18.36
N PRO A 22 -27.86 0.05 17.23
CA PRO A 22 -27.07 -0.49 16.14
C PRO A 22 -25.63 -0.75 16.57
N SER A 23 -25.04 -1.83 16.05
CA SER A 23 -23.65 -2.18 16.34
C SER A 23 -22.68 -1.12 15.80
N LEU A 24 -21.64 -0.80 16.58
CA LEU A 24 -20.57 0.13 16.18
C LEU A 24 -19.50 -0.52 15.28
N TRP A 25 -19.58 -1.84 15.05
CA TRP A 25 -18.54 -2.56 14.31
C TRP A 25 -18.34 -2.05 12.87
N PRO A 26 -19.39 -1.77 12.08
CA PRO A 26 -19.22 -1.24 10.73
C PRO A 26 -18.40 0.06 10.71
N ALA A 27 -18.64 0.97 11.65
CA ALA A 27 -17.91 2.23 11.77
C ALA A 27 -16.44 2.00 12.14
N ARG A 28 -16.17 1.16 13.16
CA ARG A 28 -14.79 0.82 13.57
C ARG A 28 -13.99 0.19 12.44
N MET A 29 -14.60 -0.72 11.69
CA MET A 29 -13.96 -1.37 10.56
C MET A 29 -13.68 -0.43 9.39
N ASP A 30 -14.52 0.58 9.19
CA ASP A 30 -14.34 1.60 8.15
C ASP A 30 -13.20 2.58 8.50
N ILE A 31 -13.09 2.95 9.79
CA ILE A 31 -11.97 3.72 10.34
C ILE A 31 -10.68 2.90 10.22
N LEU A 32 -10.68 1.63 10.62
CA LEU A 32 -9.48 0.79 10.57
C LEU A 32 -9.00 0.56 9.12
N GLN A 33 -9.91 0.32 8.18
CA GLN A 33 -9.55 0.20 6.76
C GLN A 33 -8.90 1.49 6.24
N SER A 34 -9.44 2.63 6.66
CA SER A 34 -8.95 3.96 6.31
C SER A 34 -7.57 4.26 6.91
N ALA A 35 -7.37 3.94 8.19
CA ALA A 35 -6.12 4.15 8.90
C ALA A 35 -4.98 3.25 8.39
N THR A 36 -5.26 1.96 8.19
CA THR A 36 -4.29 1.02 7.59
C THR A 36 -3.89 1.43 6.17
N GLY A 37 -4.86 1.88 5.36
CA GLY A 37 -4.60 2.38 4.00
C GLY A 37 -3.77 3.67 3.98
N LEU A 38 -4.03 4.60 4.91
CA LEU A 38 -3.23 5.81 5.09
C LEU A 38 -1.79 5.46 5.43
N PHE A 39 -1.60 4.60 6.44
CA PHE A 39 -0.28 4.19 6.89
C PHE A 39 0.52 3.55 5.75
N LEU A 40 -0.08 2.59 5.03
CA LEU A 40 0.59 1.91 3.92
C LEU A 40 0.89 2.87 2.76
N GLY A 41 -0.03 3.78 2.42
CA GLY A 41 0.22 4.77 1.36
C GLY A 41 1.39 5.70 1.69
N LEU A 42 1.44 6.22 2.92
CA LEU A 42 2.55 7.06 3.38
C LEU A 42 3.86 6.27 3.49
N PHE A 43 3.80 5.04 3.98
CA PHE A 43 4.93 4.11 4.00
C PHE A 43 5.49 3.92 2.58
N MET A 44 4.63 3.71 1.58
CA MET A 44 5.09 3.52 0.20
C MET A 44 5.78 4.76 -0.35
N TRP A 45 5.26 5.97 -0.12
CA TRP A 45 5.94 7.21 -0.53
C TRP A 45 7.31 7.37 0.13
N LEU A 46 7.39 7.11 1.44
CA LEU A 46 8.64 7.16 2.17
C LEU A 46 9.64 6.08 1.69
N HIS A 47 9.15 4.86 1.46
CA HIS A 47 9.89 3.75 0.88
C HIS A 47 10.50 4.12 -0.48
N MET A 48 9.75 4.79 -1.35
CA MET A 48 10.26 5.25 -2.65
C MET A 48 11.45 6.20 -2.49
N PHE A 49 11.44 7.10 -1.51
CA PHE A 49 12.59 7.97 -1.25
C PHE A 49 13.81 7.21 -0.73
N PHE A 50 13.61 6.26 0.19
CA PHE A 50 14.73 5.47 0.73
C PHE A 50 15.38 4.60 -0.35
N VAL A 51 14.58 3.91 -1.16
CA VAL A 51 15.09 3.07 -2.25
C VAL A 51 15.68 3.92 -3.38
N ALA A 52 15.15 5.11 -3.63
CA ALA A 52 15.71 6.03 -4.63
C ALA A 52 17.01 6.71 -4.23
N SER A 53 17.48 6.56 -2.98
CA SER A 53 18.78 7.11 -2.56
C SER A 53 19.96 6.54 -3.35
N ILE A 54 19.78 5.42 -4.06
CA ILE A 54 20.77 4.90 -5.03
C ILE A 54 21.10 5.91 -6.14
N LEU A 55 20.16 6.80 -6.49
CA LEU A 55 20.36 7.86 -7.48
C LEU A 55 21.33 8.94 -7.00
N LEU A 56 21.54 9.05 -5.68
CA LEU A 56 22.50 9.96 -5.07
C LEU A 56 23.91 9.33 -4.94
N GLY A 57 24.04 8.04 -5.23
CA GLY A 57 25.28 7.28 -5.14
C GLY A 57 25.13 6.02 -4.28
N HIS A 58 26.04 5.07 -4.49
CA HIS A 58 26.03 3.78 -3.78
C HIS A 58 26.24 3.95 -2.27
N ASP A 59 27.13 4.87 -1.89
CA ASP A 59 27.40 5.26 -0.51
C ASP A 59 26.18 5.86 0.21
N ALA A 60 25.34 6.59 -0.52
CA ALA A 60 24.10 7.15 0.02
C ALA A 60 23.09 6.04 0.33
N PHE A 61 22.87 5.12 -0.61
CA PHE A 61 21.98 3.98 -0.37
C PHE A 61 22.51 3.03 0.71
N TRP A 62 23.82 2.79 0.74
CA TRP A 62 24.44 2.03 1.83
C TRP A 62 24.16 2.68 3.19
N THR A 63 24.36 3.99 3.31
CA THR A 63 24.07 4.74 4.54
C THR A 63 22.62 4.59 4.98
N VAL A 64 21.67 4.74 4.05
CA VAL A 64 20.25 4.56 4.33
C VAL A 64 19.94 3.13 4.79
N ALA A 65 20.48 2.12 4.10
CA ALA A 65 20.27 0.72 4.46
C ALA A 65 20.81 0.41 5.87
N ARG A 66 22.05 0.82 6.16
CA ARG A 66 22.68 0.59 7.47
C ARG A 66 22.00 1.37 8.60
N PHE A 67 21.38 2.52 8.31
CA PHE A 67 20.56 3.24 9.28
C PHE A 67 19.39 2.38 9.79
N PHE A 68 18.69 1.69 8.90
CA PHE A 68 17.56 0.81 9.28
C PHE A 68 17.98 -0.43 10.07
N GLU A 69 19.23 -0.84 9.96
CA GLU A 69 19.81 -1.92 10.76
C GLU A 69 20.43 -1.40 12.06
N GLY A 70 20.28 -0.12 12.39
CA GLY A 70 20.76 0.48 13.62
C GLY A 70 22.28 0.68 13.70
N TYR A 71 22.99 0.60 12.57
CA TYR A 71 24.46 0.69 12.53
C TYR A 71 25.02 1.92 13.26
N PHE A 72 24.42 3.09 13.04
CA PHE A 72 24.86 4.36 13.64
C PHE A 72 24.56 4.49 15.14
N PHE A 73 23.73 3.60 15.70
CA PHE A 73 23.37 3.60 17.12
C PHE A 73 24.10 2.50 17.90
N PHE A 74 24.33 1.35 17.27
CA PHE A 74 24.89 0.16 17.92
C PHE A 74 26.34 -0.15 17.49
N GLY A 75 26.90 0.60 16.54
CA GLY A 75 28.25 0.39 16.01
C GLY A 75 28.40 -0.89 15.16
N ARG A 76 27.30 -1.62 14.94
CA ARG A 76 27.24 -2.84 14.13
C ARG A 76 25.90 -2.95 13.43
N SER A 77 25.90 -3.60 12.27
CA SER A 77 24.70 -3.92 11.50
C SER A 77 23.87 -5.00 12.21
N LEU A 78 22.58 -4.73 12.45
CA LEU A 78 21.60 -5.67 12.99
C LEU A 78 20.45 -5.91 11.99
N PRO A 79 20.64 -6.75 10.96
CA PRO A 79 19.64 -6.96 9.89
C PRO A 79 18.26 -7.43 10.38
N TRP A 80 18.20 -8.15 11.51
CA TRP A 80 16.94 -8.62 12.09
C TRP A 80 15.98 -7.48 12.49
N LEU A 81 16.49 -6.25 12.72
CA LEU A 81 15.65 -5.07 12.93
C LEU A 81 14.80 -4.76 11.69
N VAL A 82 15.37 -4.92 10.51
CA VAL A 82 14.66 -4.77 9.24
C VAL A 82 13.63 -5.88 9.07
N SER A 83 13.97 -7.14 9.41
CA SER A 83 12.98 -8.23 9.41
C SER A 83 11.78 -7.92 10.30
N LEU A 84 12.00 -7.44 11.54
CA LEU A 84 10.92 -7.08 12.45
C LEU A 84 10.03 -5.96 11.87
N PHE A 85 10.66 -4.94 11.29
CA PHE A 85 9.95 -3.85 10.62
C PHE A 85 9.12 -4.36 9.44
N VAL A 86 9.70 -5.18 8.55
CA VAL A 86 8.99 -5.78 7.41
C VAL A 86 7.84 -6.67 7.87
N ALA A 87 8.01 -7.43 8.96
CA ALA A 87 6.93 -8.24 9.54
C ALA A 87 5.74 -7.37 10.00
N ALA A 88 6.01 -6.21 10.60
CA ALA A 88 4.97 -5.25 10.99
C ALA A 88 4.25 -4.67 9.76
N ILE A 89 4.99 -4.30 8.70
CA ILE A 89 4.40 -3.84 7.43
C ILE A 89 3.55 -4.94 6.78
N ALA A 90 4.02 -6.19 6.76
CA ALA A 90 3.29 -7.32 6.23
C ALA A 90 1.98 -7.58 7.01
N ALA A 91 2.03 -7.52 8.34
CA ALA A 91 0.83 -7.63 9.18
C ALA A 91 -0.17 -6.50 8.87
N MET A 92 0.31 -5.26 8.72
CA MET A 92 -0.52 -4.12 8.33
C MET A 92 -1.15 -4.31 6.96
N LEU A 93 -0.39 -4.81 5.97
CA LEU A 93 -0.89 -5.13 4.64
C LEU A 93 -1.98 -6.20 4.69
N ILE A 94 -1.79 -7.26 5.48
CA ILE A 94 -2.79 -8.34 5.65
C ILE A 94 -4.08 -7.77 6.26
N VAL A 95 -3.97 -6.97 7.32
CA VAL A 95 -5.15 -6.33 7.95
C VAL A 95 -5.85 -5.41 6.96
N HIS A 96 -5.10 -4.59 6.23
CA HIS A 96 -5.65 -3.70 5.20
C HIS A 96 -6.40 -4.49 4.12
N ALA A 97 -5.77 -5.53 3.59
CA ALA A 97 -6.30 -6.38 2.54
C ALA A 97 -7.57 -7.10 2.97
N TRP A 98 -7.58 -7.68 4.18
CA TRP A 98 -8.78 -8.32 4.75
C TRP A 98 -9.95 -7.34 4.88
N LEU A 99 -9.70 -6.13 5.37
CA LEU A 99 -10.74 -5.11 5.52
C LEU A 99 -11.24 -4.62 4.15
N ALA A 100 -10.34 -4.41 3.19
CA ALA A 100 -10.64 -3.90 1.85
C ALA A 100 -11.37 -4.93 0.97
N LEU A 101 -11.10 -6.23 1.12
CA LEU A 101 -11.76 -7.31 0.37
C LEU A 101 -13.29 -7.28 0.55
N ARG A 102 -13.79 -6.82 1.68
CA ARG A 102 -15.24 -6.67 1.94
C ARG A 102 -15.92 -5.67 0.99
N LYS A 103 -15.15 -4.85 0.27
CA LYS A 103 -15.65 -3.90 -0.74
C LYS A 103 -15.67 -4.49 -2.15
N PHE A 104 -15.12 -5.69 -2.37
CA PHE A 104 -15.06 -6.29 -3.69
C PHE A 104 -16.44 -6.81 -4.08
N PRO A 105 -16.85 -6.71 -5.36
CA PRO A 105 -18.02 -7.45 -5.83
C PRO A 105 -17.74 -8.94 -5.65
N ALA A 106 -18.59 -9.66 -4.91
CA ALA A 106 -18.37 -11.06 -4.55
C ALA A 106 -19.11 -12.03 -5.50
N GLN A 107 -19.98 -11.51 -6.36
CA GLN A 107 -20.83 -12.28 -7.25
C GLN A 107 -20.77 -11.76 -8.68
N TRP A 108 -20.90 -12.65 -9.66
CA TRP A 108 -20.96 -12.29 -11.08
C TRP A 108 -22.03 -11.22 -11.37
N LYS A 109 -23.21 -11.33 -10.75
CA LYS A 109 -24.29 -10.35 -10.90
C LYS A 109 -23.87 -8.94 -10.46
N GLN A 110 -23.13 -8.84 -9.34
CA GLN A 110 -22.61 -7.56 -8.83
C GLN A 110 -21.54 -6.99 -9.76
N HIS A 111 -20.61 -7.82 -10.25
CA HIS A 111 -19.63 -7.40 -11.25
C HIS A 111 -20.32 -6.87 -12.51
N ALA A 112 -21.21 -7.66 -13.12
CA ALA A 112 -21.90 -7.28 -14.36
C ALA A 112 -22.73 -5.99 -14.18
N ALA A 113 -23.37 -5.82 -13.03
CA ALA A 113 -24.10 -4.59 -12.70
C ALA A 113 -23.16 -3.38 -12.60
N PHE A 114 -22.04 -3.52 -11.87
CA PHE A 114 -21.05 -2.47 -11.73
C PHE A 114 -20.43 -2.07 -13.08
N TRP A 115 -20.02 -3.05 -13.89
CA TRP A 115 -19.45 -2.81 -15.23
C TRP A 115 -20.39 -2.04 -16.14
N ARG A 116 -21.67 -2.45 -16.22
CA ARG A 116 -22.68 -1.71 -16.99
C ARG A 116 -22.91 -0.30 -16.47
N HIS A 117 -22.96 -0.13 -15.14
CA HIS A 117 -23.15 1.18 -14.52
C HIS A 117 -21.97 2.11 -14.81
N MET A 118 -20.73 1.65 -14.63
CA MET A 118 -19.52 2.41 -14.93
C MET A 118 -19.47 2.84 -16.40
N GLY A 119 -19.80 1.95 -17.34
CA GLY A 119 -19.82 2.24 -18.77
C GLY A 119 -20.86 3.30 -19.19
N ARG A 120 -21.99 3.38 -18.48
CA ARG A 120 -23.03 4.40 -18.70
C ARG A 120 -22.69 5.73 -18.03
N LEU A 121 -22.18 5.69 -16.81
CA LEU A 121 -21.89 6.89 -16.03
C LEU A 121 -20.65 7.65 -16.56
N ARG A 122 -19.65 6.92 -17.09
CA ARG A 122 -18.40 7.49 -17.63
C ARG A 122 -17.70 8.47 -16.67
N HIS A 123 -17.76 8.18 -15.37
CA HIS A 123 -17.22 9.03 -14.32
C HIS A 123 -15.85 8.53 -13.85
N GLY A 124 -14.87 9.44 -13.87
CA GLY A 124 -13.46 9.12 -13.61
C GLY A 124 -13.22 8.46 -12.25
N ASP A 125 -13.81 8.96 -11.16
CA ASP A 125 -13.56 8.38 -9.84
C ASP A 125 -14.19 6.98 -9.67
N THR A 126 -15.28 6.70 -10.40
CA THR A 126 -15.88 5.37 -10.46
C THR A 126 -14.97 4.39 -11.19
N THR A 127 -14.35 4.81 -12.29
CA THR A 127 -13.34 4.02 -13.00
C THR A 127 -12.08 3.82 -12.14
N LEU A 128 -11.60 4.86 -11.46
CA LEU A 128 -10.45 4.78 -10.56
C LEU A 128 -10.70 3.84 -9.38
N TRP A 129 -11.96 3.68 -8.94
CA TRP A 129 -12.31 2.67 -7.94
C TRP A 129 -12.07 1.26 -8.45
N LEU A 130 -12.46 0.98 -9.70
CA LEU A 130 -12.16 -0.31 -10.34
C LEU A 130 -10.65 -0.53 -10.48
N VAL A 131 -9.90 0.51 -10.85
CA VAL A 131 -8.42 0.44 -10.87
C VAL A 131 -7.86 0.03 -9.51
N GLN A 132 -8.40 0.54 -8.40
CA GLN A 132 -8.00 0.11 -7.06
C GLN A 132 -8.31 -1.36 -6.78
N VAL A 133 -9.47 -1.85 -7.19
CA VAL A 133 -9.83 -3.27 -7.04
C VAL A 133 -8.85 -4.15 -7.81
N LEU A 134 -8.57 -3.80 -9.07
CA LEU A 134 -7.66 -4.58 -9.93
C LEU A 134 -6.22 -4.56 -9.42
N THR A 135 -5.69 -3.38 -9.07
CA THR A 135 -4.33 -3.23 -8.52
C THR A 135 -4.21 -3.91 -7.16
N GLY A 136 -5.20 -3.76 -6.27
CA GLY A 136 -5.22 -4.43 -4.97
C GLY A 136 -5.27 -5.94 -5.11
N PHE A 137 -6.08 -6.46 -6.03
CA PHE A 137 -6.15 -7.88 -6.33
C PHE A 137 -4.82 -8.42 -6.86
N ALA A 138 -4.19 -7.76 -7.82
CA ALA A 138 -2.90 -8.17 -8.36
C ALA A 138 -1.78 -8.16 -7.29
N MET A 139 -1.82 -7.21 -6.36
CA MET A 139 -0.84 -7.12 -5.27
C MET A 139 -0.95 -8.27 -4.25
N PHE A 140 -2.05 -9.02 -4.16
CA PHE A 140 -2.09 -10.24 -3.34
C PHE A 140 -1.05 -11.28 -3.76
N PHE A 141 -0.64 -11.28 -5.02
CA PHE A 141 0.33 -12.24 -5.55
C PHE A 141 1.74 -11.65 -5.60
N LEU A 142 1.85 -10.36 -5.94
CA LEU A 142 3.14 -9.72 -6.19
C LEU A 142 3.79 -9.15 -4.92
N ALA A 143 3.01 -8.52 -4.03
CA ALA A 143 3.56 -7.88 -2.84
C ALA A 143 4.15 -8.89 -1.84
N PRO A 144 3.54 -10.06 -1.58
CA PRO A 144 4.13 -11.04 -0.67
C PRO A 144 5.49 -11.56 -1.12
N VAL A 145 5.74 -11.71 -2.42
CA VAL A 145 7.05 -12.13 -2.94
C VAL A 145 8.12 -11.10 -2.57
N HIS A 146 7.84 -9.81 -2.79
CA HIS A 146 8.76 -8.75 -2.39
C HIS A 146 8.96 -8.70 -0.86
N LEU A 147 7.88 -8.71 -0.09
CA LEU A 147 7.94 -8.65 1.37
C LEU A 147 8.66 -9.84 1.99
N TYR A 148 8.44 -11.05 1.47
CA TYR A 148 9.12 -12.25 1.95
C TYR A 148 10.63 -12.16 1.76
N LEU A 149 11.11 -11.69 0.61
CA LEU A 149 12.54 -11.52 0.37
C LEU A 149 13.15 -10.49 1.33
N MET A 150 12.47 -9.37 1.59
CA MET A 150 12.97 -8.36 2.52
C MET A 150 12.92 -8.85 3.98
N LEU A 151 11.98 -9.73 4.31
CA LEU A 151 11.82 -10.34 5.63
C LEU A 151 12.89 -11.40 5.90
N ALA A 152 13.13 -12.28 4.93
CA ALA A 152 13.97 -13.46 5.06
C ALA A 152 15.45 -13.19 4.81
N HIS A 153 15.77 -12.17 4.01
CA HIS A 153 17.14 -11.81 3.64
C HIS A 153 17.41 -10.30 3.81
N PRO A 154 17.16 -9.71 5.00
CA PRO A 154 17.39 -8.29 5.25
C PRO A 154 18.86 -7.88 5.07
N GLU A 155 19.80 -8.79 5.29
CA GLU A 155 21.23 -8.58 5.12
C GLU A 155 21.63 -8.31 3.67
N LEU A 156 20.79 -8.72 2.71
CA LEU A 156 20.98 -8.49 1.27
C LEU A 156 20.37 -7.15 0.81
N ILE A 157 20.23 -6.19 1.72
CA ILE A 157 19.80 -4.82 1.42
C ILE A 157 21.01 -3.90 1.46
N GLY A 158 21.65 -3.76 0.30
CA GLY A 158 22.70 -2.79 0.01
C GLY A 158 22.82 -2.55 -1.49
N PRO A 159 23.73 -1.66 -1.94
CA PRO A 159 23.85 -1.29 -3.35
C PRO A 159 24.04 -2.49 -4.28
N TYR A 160 25.03 -3.35 -4.01
CA TYR A 160 25.33 -4.50 -4.86
C TYR A 160 24.31 -5.62 -4.63
N GLU A 161 23.98 -5.90 -3.38
CA GLU A 161 23.07 -6.98 -2.99
C GLU A 161 21.66 -6.77 -3.56
N SER A 162 21.19 -5.52 -3.60
CA SER A 162 19.92 -5.17 -4.21
C SER A 162 19.97 -5.18 -5.75
N ALA A 163 21.07 -4.71 -6.34
CA ALA A 163 21.25 -4.73 -7.79
C ALA A 163 21.35 -6.16 -8.34
N ASP A 164 22.10 -7.03 -7.66
CA ASP A 164 22.21 -8.45 -7.96
C ASP A 164 20.84 -9.14 -7.91
N ARG A 165 20.04 -8.86 -6.87
CA ARG A 165 18.66 -9.37 -6.78
C ARG A 165 17.79 -8.87 -7.93
N VAL A 166 17.89 -7.59 -8.30
CA VAL A 166 17.09 -6.98 -9.37
C VAL A 166 17.42 -7.60 -10.73
N TRP A 167 18.70 -7.70 -11.06
CA TRP A 167 19.17 -8.17 -12.38
C TRP A 167 19.40 -9.69 -12.42
N SER A 168 20.43 -10.17 -11.73
CA SER A 168 20.83 -11.59 -11.73
C SER A 168 19.76 -12.49 -11.09
N GLY A 169 19.10 -12.00 -10.04
CA GLY A 169 17.93 -12.64 -9.42
C GLY A 169 16.62 -12.49 -10.21
N ARG A 170 16.64 -11.79 -11.35
CA ARG A 170 15.50 -11.60 -12.28
C ARG A 170 14.26 -11.00 -11.63
N MET A 171 14.41 -10.19 -10.59
CA MET A 171 13.28 -9.54 -9.91
C MET A 171 12.79 -8.27 -10.61
N TRP A 172 13.54 -7.72 -11.57
CA TRP A 172 13.15 -6.50 -12.28
C TRP A 172 11.75 -6.52 -12.91
N PRO A 173 11.21 -7.62 -13.52
CA PRO A 173 9.87 -7.61 -14.09
C PRO A 173 8.80 -7.47 -13.00
N LEU A 174 9.01 -8.15 -11.87
CA LEU A 174 8.11 -8.07 -10.72
C LEU A 174 8.13 -6.64 -10.16
N TYR A 175 9.30 -6.04 -9.96
CA TYR A 175 9.40 -4.68 -9.43
C TYR A 175 8.83 -3.63 -10.38
N LEU A 176 9.02 -3.80 -11.70
CA LEU A 176 8.41 -2.91 -12.69
C LEU A 176 6.88 -2.95 -12.60
N ILE A 177 6.28 -4.13 -12.58
CA ILE A 177 4.83 -4.28 -12.49
C ILE A 177 4.34 -3.75 -11.13
N LEU A 178 5.00 -4.16 -10.03
CA LEU A 178 4.61 -3.77 -8.68
C LEU A 178 4.68 -2.24 -8.49
N LEU A 179 5.68 -1.56 -9.07
CA LEU A 179 5.80 -0.10 -9.06
C LEU A 179 4.52 0.58 -9.59
N PHE A 180 4.04 0.18 -10.76
CA PHE A 180 2.82 0.75 -11.33
C PHE A 180 1.59 0.42 -10.48
N LEU A 181 1.45 -0.83 -10.06
CA LEU A 181 0.29 -1.27 -9.30
C LEU A 181 0.18 -0.56 -7.95
N VAL A 182 1.26 -0.53 -7.18
CA VAL A 182 1.26 0.05 -5.83
C VAL A 182 1.13 1.57 -5.88
N GLU A 183 1.80 2.24 -6.82
CA GLU A 183 1.73 3.70 -6.91
C GLU A 183 0.33 4.17 -7.36
N LEU A 184 -0.27 3.49 -8.33
CA LEU A 184 -1.67 3.77 -8.71
C LEU A 184 -2.63 3.46 -7.56
N HIS A 185 -2.44 2.34 -6.85
CA HIS A 185 -3.30 1.96 -5.74
C HIS A 185 -3.23 2.95 -4.57
N ALA A 186 -2.01 3.35 -4.19
CA ALA A 186 -1.72 4.27 -3.10
C ALA A 186 -2.13 5.70 -3.45
N GLY A 187 -1.70 6.24 -4.59
CA GLY A 187 -2.01 7.61 -5.01
C GLY A 187 -3.52 7.84 -5.14
N VAL A 188 -4.24 6.91 -5.76
CA VAL A 188 -5.70 6.96 -5.86
C VAL A 188 -6.37 6.73 -4.50
N GLY A 189 -5.81 5.85 -3.67
CA GLY A 189 -6.32 5.56 -2.32
C GLY A 189 -6.23 6.75 -1.38
N LEU A 190 -5.08 7.41 -1.32
CA LEU A 190 -4.86 8.62 -0.53
C LEU A 190 -5.75 9.77 -1.01
N TYR A 191 -5.92 9.92 -2.33
CA TYR A 191 -6.90 10.86 -2.90
C TYR A 191 -8.31 10.61 -2.37
N ARG A 192 -8.81 9.37 -2.49
CA ARG A 192 -10.16 9.02 -2.02
C ARG A 192 -10.30 9.16 -0.51
N LEU A 193 -9.24 8.83 0.23
CA LEU A 193 -9.22 8.96 1.68
C LEU A 193 -9.35 10.43 2.10
N ALA A 194 -8.63 11.33 1.44
CA ALA A 194 -8.71 12.77 1.68
C ALA A 194 -10.12 13.30 1.37
N VAL A 195 -10.70 12.92 0.23
CA VAL A 195 -12.08 13.30 -0.13
C VAL A 195 -13.10 12.77 0.87
N LYS A 196 -12.88 11.56 1.41
CA LYS A 196 -13.80 10.90 2.33
C LYS A 196 -13.81 11.52 3.73
N TRP A 197 -12.65 11.87 4.27
CA TRP A 197 -12.50 12.20 5.70
C TRP A 197 -12.13 13.64 5.99
N VAL A 198 -11.57 14.37 5.04
CA VAL A 198 -11.08 15.72 5.30
C VAL A 198 -12.16 16.73 4.91
N ALA A 199 -12.60 17.50 5.91
CA ALA A 199 -13.47 18.65 5.68
C ALA A 199 -12.62 19.80 5.15
N PHE A 200 -12.73 20.06 3.85
CA PHE A 200 -12.12 21.24 3.25
C PHE A 200 -13.13 22.39 3.17
N GLY A 201 -12.65 23.63 3.13
CA GLY A 201 -13.47 24.83 2.99
C GLY A 201 -14.38 24.81 1.76
N ASP A 202 -13.86 25.14 0.57
CA ASP A 202 -14.63 25.04 -0.69
C ASP A 202 -14.48 23.64 -1.30
N PRO A 203 -15.54 22.80 -1.33
CA PRO A 203 -15.47 21.45 -1.84
C PRO A 203 -15.06 21.37 -3.31
N ARG A 204 -15.51 22.30 -4.16
CA ARG A 204 -15.19 22.30 -5.60
C ARG A 204 -13.73 22.64 -5.84
N ARG A 205 -13.20 23.62 -5.10
CA ARG A 205 -11.77 23.93 -5.14
C ARG A 205 -10.93 22.77 -4.64
N SER A 206 -11.31 22.15 -3.53
CA SER A 206 -10.55 21.05 -2.94
C SER A 206 -10.53 19.80 -3.82
N LEU A 207 -11.66 19.42 -4.42
CA LEU A 207 -11.70 18.32 -5.39
C LEU A 207 -10.79 18.57 -6.60
N ARG A 208 -10.74 19.81 -7.11
CA ARG A 208 -9.81 20.18 -8.19
C ARG A 208 -8.35 20.07 -7.77
N ILE A 209 -8.01 20.54 -6.57
CA ILE A 209 -6.64 20.49 -6.04
C ILE A 209 -6.21 19.04 -5.80
N LEU A 210 -6.99 18.27 -5.02
CA LEU A 210 -6.73 16.86 -4.76
C LEU A 210 -6.66 16.06 -6.06
N GLY A 211 -7.54 16.39 -7.01
CA GLY A 211 -7.57 15.77 -8.32
C GLY A 211 -6.32 16.01 -9.16
N ARG A 212 -5.64 17.15 -8.99
CA ARG A 212 -4.33 17.44 -9.61
C ARG A 212 -3.19 16.81 -8.82
N LEU A 213 -3.22 16.95 -7.49
CA LEU A 213 -2.18 16.41 -6.60
C LEU A 213 -2.05 14.90 -6.74
N LYS A 214 -3.15 14.15 -6.86
CA LYS A 214 -3.08 12.69 -7.06
C LYS A 214 -2.22 12.33 -8.27
N TRP A 215 -2.41 13.03 -9.38
CA TRP A 215 -1.67 12.75 -10.62
C TRP A 215 -0.25 13.30 -10.55
N ALA A 216 -0.04 14.46 -9.93
CA ALA A 216 1.29 15.02 -9.74
C ALA A 216 2.17 14.07 -8.91
N PHE A 217 1.67 13.57 -7.77
CA PHE A 217 2.39 12.60 -6.95
C PHE A 217 2.58 11.26 -7.66
N THR A 218 1.54 10.71 -8.30
CA THR A 218 1.67 9.47 -9.08
C THR A 218 2.72 9.57 -10.18
N VAL A 219 2.72 10.64 -10.97
CA VAL A 219 3.73 10.83 -12.02
C VAL A 219 5.13 11.00 -11.41
N PHE A 220 5.25 11.79 -10.33
CA PHE A 220 6.51 11.99 -9.65
C PHE A 220 7.12 10.68 -9.14
N PHE A 221 6.37 9.88 -8.38
CA PHE A 221 6.85 8.62 -7.82
C PHE A 221 7.07 7.54 -8.88
N LEU A 222 6.29 7.51 -9.97
CA LEU A 222 6.57 6.63 -11.11
C LEU A 222 7.89 7.00 -11.79
N VAL A 223 8.13 8.28 -12.06
CA VAL A 223 9.41 8.72 -12.65
C VAL A 223 10.56 8.40 -11.72
N LEU A 224 10.45 8.73 -10.43
CA LEU A 224 11.45 8.41 -9.42
C LEU A 224 11.74 6.90 -9.35
N GLY A 225 10.68 6.09 -9.33
CA GLY A 225 10.79 4.63 -9.29
C GLY A 225 11.39 4.02 -10.54
N LEU A 226 11.03 4.52 -11.73
CA LEU A 226 11.61 4.06 -12.99
C LEU A 226 13.09 4.40 -13.09
N LEU A 227 13.49 5.61 -12.68
CA LEU A 227 14.91 6.00 -12.63
C LEU A 227 15.68 5.14 -11.63
N SER A 228 15.10 4.88 -10.46
CA SER A 228 15.72 4.05 -9.41
C SER A 228 15.88 2.61 -9.87
N LEU A 229 14.84 2.03 -10.48
CA LEU A 229 14.89 0.67 -11.04
C LEU A 229 15.92 0.57 -12.16
N ALA A 230 16.00 1.56 -13.04
CA ALA A 230 17.02 1.62 -14.08
C ALA A 230 18.44 1.68 -13.49
N ALA A 231 18.64 2.41 -12.38
CA ALA A 231 19.92 2.44 -11.67
C ALA A 231 20.30 1.06 -11.10
N TYR A 232 19.35 0.35 -10.47
CA TYR A 232 19.60 -1.02 -9.99
C TYR A 232 19.88 -2.01 -11.13
N VAL A 233 19.14 -1.92 -12.24
CA VAL A 233 19.37 -2.76 -13.43
C VAL A 233 20.76 -2.49 -14.00
N LYS A 234 21.13 -1.22 -14.19
CA LYS A 234 22.45 -0.83 -14.69
C LYS A 234 23.56 -1.36 -13.78
N LEU A 235 23.46 -1.11 -12.48
CA LEU A 235 24.43 -1.59 -11.50
C LEU A 235 24.51 -3.13 -11.48
N GLY A 236 23.38 -3.81 -11.61
CA GLY A 236 23.31 -5.26 -11.64
C GLY A 236 23.96 -5.86 -12.89
N ILE A 237 23.88 -5.18 -14.04
CA ILE A 237 24.61 -5.57 -15.26
C ILE A 237 26.12 -5.40 -15.04
N GLU A 238 26.55 -4.26 -14.49
CA GLU A 238 27.97 -3.97 -14.23
C GLU A 238 28.59 -4.87 -13.14
N HIS A 239 27.76 -5.40 -12.26
CA HIS A 239 28.16 -6.29 -11.16
C HIS A 239 27.92 -7.78 -11.45
N ALA A 240 27.39 -8.15 -12.62
CA ALA A 240 26.94 -9.50 -12.94
C ALA A 240 28.03 -10.59 -12.82
N ASP A 241 29.30 -10.24 -13.07
CA ASP A 241 30.43 -11.17 -12.98
C ASP A 241 30.91 -11.41 -11.54
N ARG A 242 30.40 -10.65 -10.57
CA ARG A 242 30.84 -10.60 -9.16
C ARG A 242 29.67 -10.78 -8.17
N VAL A 243 28.59 -11.41 -8.62
CA VAL A 243 27.37 -11.59 -7.82
C VAL A 243 27.69 -12.17 -6.44
N GLY A 244 27.16 -11.52 -5.40
CA GLY A 244 27.37 -11.92 -4.01
C GLY A 244 28.55 -11.23 -3.32
N GLU A 245 29.37 -10.46 -4.03
CA GLU A 245 30.34 -9.57 -3.38
C GLU A 245 29.61 -8.41 -2.66
N PRO A 246 29.86 -8.20 -1.36
CA PRO A 246 29.18 -7.16 -0.61
C PRO A 246 29.70 -5.77 -0.98
N TYR A 247 28.84 -4.76 -0.91
CA TYR A 247 29.27 -3.39 -1.15
C TYR A 247 30.10 -2.86 0.03
N ILE A 248 31.33 -2.41 -0.26
CA ILE A 248 32.17 -1.68 0.69
C ILE A 248 32.12 -0.18 0.32
N PRO A 249 31.76 0.71 1.26
CA PRO A 249 31.65 2.14 1.00
C PRO A 249 33.02 2.78 0.73
N ALA A 250 33.02 3.85 -0.05
CA ALA A 250 34.26 4.41 -0.61
C ALA A 250 35.26 4.84 0.47
N TRP A 251 34.79 5.41 1.58
CA TRP A 251 35.65 5.85 2.69
C TRP A 251 36.35 4.70 3.44
N ILE A 252 35.84 3.47 3.36
CA ILE A 252 36.51 2.28 3.91
C ILE A 252 37.53 1.75 2.89
N LYS A 253 37.20 1.75 1.60
CA LYS A 253 38.13 1.30 0.53
C LYS A 253 39.39 2.15 0.45
N THR A 254 39.31 3.43 0.81
CA THR A 254 40.43 4.38 0.78
C THR A 254 41.18 4.51 2.10
N ALA A 255 40.82 3.73 3.15
CA ALA A 255 41.59 3.71 4.37
C ALA A 255 42.96 3.06 4.10
N PRO A 256 44.09 3.71 4.45
CA PRO A 256 45.43 3.18 4.21
C PRO A 256 45.73 1.89 4.98
#